data_AF-A0A5K7ZNC3-F1
#
_entry.id   AF-A0A5K7ZNC3-F1
#
_cell.length_a   1.000
_cell.length_b   1.000
_cell.length_c   1.000
_cell.angle_alpha   90.00
_cell.angle_beta   90.00
_cell.angle_gamma   90.00
#
_symmetry.space_group_name_H-M   'P 1'
#
loop_
_entity.id
_entity.type
_entity.pdbx_description
1 polymer ?
#
loop_
_entity_poly.entity_id
_entity_poly.type
_entity_poly.pdbx_seq_one_letter_code
_entity_poly.pdbx_strand_id
1 'polypeptide(L)'
;MRFFHLLNFQHTMAWLFPTLIFMVIFGVALAFAHLHGRDSEASKKRITGRYADGIEERNAPYPLVMILIIAGTFIWGFFYIVMHGVLGVKI
;
A
#
# COMPACT_ATOMS: atom_id res chain seq x y z
N MET A 1 -34.21 5.28 -13.25
CA MET A 1 -34.58 4.98 -11.85
C MET A 1 -33.30 4.66 -11.09
N ARG A 2 -33.04 5.30 -9.95
CA ARG A 2 -31.80 5.08 -9.17
C ARG A 2 -31.94 3.76 -8.42
N PHE A 3 -31.12 2.76 -8.72
CA PHE A 3 -31.11 1.48 -8.00
C PHE A 3 -30.42 1.65 -6.65
N PHE A 4 -31.19 2.08 -5.65
CA PHE A 4 -30.68 2.38 -4.31
C PHE A 4 -29.95 1.20 -3.66
N HIS A 5 -30.43 -0.03 -3.86
CA HIS A 5 -29.75 -1.23 -3.33
C HIS A 5 -28.38 -1.47 -3.96
N LEU A 6 -28.24 -1.27 -5.27
CA LEU A 6 -26.99 -1.49 -5.99
C LEU A 6 -25.96 -0.41 -5.62
N LEU A 7 -26.41 0.84 -5.52
CA LEU A 7 -25.58 1.97 -5.11
C LEU A 7 -25.09 1.82 -3.66
N ASN A 8 -25.97 1.39 -2.75
CA ASN A 8 -25.61 1.18 -1.36
C ASN A 8 -24.64 0.00 -1.19
N PHE A 9 -24.80 -1.05 -2.00
CA PHE A 9 -23.85 -2.16 -2.05
C PHE A 9 -22.49 -1.70 -2.57
N GLN A 10 -22.44 -0.90 -3.63
CA GLN A 10 -21.18 -0.32 -4.11
C GLN A 10 -20.49 0.53 -3.06
N HIS A 11 -21.21 1.43 -2.38
CA HIS A 11 -20.63 2.24 -1.31
C HIS A 11 -20.12 1.37 -0.16
N THR A 12 -20.89 0.37 0.24
CA THR A 12 -20.48 -0.55 1.32
C THR A 12 -19.19 -1.28 0.95
N MET A 13 -19.08 -1.82 -0.26
CA MET A 13 -17.87 -2.48 -0.73
C MET A 13 -16.70 -1.50 -0.91
N ALA A 14 -16.96 -0.30 -1.43
CA ALA A 14 -15.96 0.75 -1.61
C ALA A 14 -15.36 1.25 -0.30
N TRP A 15 -16.08 1.15 0.82
CA TRP A 15 -15.53 1.42 2.16
C TRP A 15 -14.89 0.17 2.78
N LEU A 16 -15.51 -1.01 2.65
CA LEU A 16 -15.05 -2.24 3.30
C LEU A 16 -13.65 -2.67 2.83
N PHE A 17 -13.42 -2.75 1.52
CA PHE A 17 -12.16 -3.24 0.97
C PHE A 17 -10.95 -2.36 1.32
N PRO A 18 -10.98 -1.03 1.15
CA PRO A 18 -9.84 -0.20 1.52
C PRO A 18 -9.62 -0.16 3.04
N THR A 19 -10.68 -0.24 3.86
CA THR A 19 -10.51 -0.36 5.32
C THR A 19 -9.82 -1.66 5.73
N LEU A 20 -10.20 -2.79 5.12
CA LEU A 20 -9.54 -4.08 5.38
C LEU A 20 -8.07 -4.07 4.94
N ILE A 21 -7.80 -3.53 3.74
CA ILE A 21 -6.43 -3.38 3.23
C ILE A 21 -5.61 -2.48 4.16
N PHE A 22 -6.17 -1.36 4.61
CA PHE A 22 -5.52 -0.49 5.58
C PHE A 22 -5.21 -1.22 6.90
N MET A 23 -6.16 -1.98 7.45
CA MET A 23 -5.92 -2.78 8.67
C MET A 23 -4.75 -3.76 8.49
N VAL A 24 -4.68 -4.45 7.35
CA VAL A 24 -3.57 -5.38 7.06
C VAL A 24 -2.25 -4.62 6.95
N ILE A 25 -2.20 -3.52 6.19
CA ILE A 25 -0.99 -2.70 6.04
C ILE A 25 -0.55 -2.15 7.40
N PHE A 26 -1.48 -1.63 8.19
CA PHE A 26 -1.22 -1.05 9.50
C PHE A 26 -0.71 -2.10 10.49
N GLY A 27 -1.33 -3.29 10.52
CA GLY A 27 -0.89 -4.41 11.34
C GLY A 27 0.51 -4.90 10.97
N VAL A 28 0.79 -5.07 9.67
CA VAL A 28 2.12 -5.46 9.19
C VAL A 28 3.15 -4.36 9.46
N ALA A 29 2.79 -3.09 9.27
CA ALA A 29 3.68 -1.96 9.57
C ALA A 29 4.04 -1.90 11.07
N LEU A 30 3.07 -2.12 11.97
CA LEU A 30 3.31 -2.21 13.42
C LEU A 30 4.19 -3.41 13.80
N ALA A 31 3.89 -4.58 13.25
CA ALA A 31 4.69 -5.78 13.47
C ALA A 31 6.14 -5.57 12.99
N PHE A 32 6.33 -4.95 11.83
CA PHE A 32 7.66 -4.69 11.27
C PHE A 32 8.40 -3.53 11.96
N ALA A 33 7.68 -2.55 12.51
CA ALA A 33 8.27 -1.54 13.39
C ALA A 33 8.81 -2.19 14.68
N HIS A 34 8.12 -3.20 15.19
CA HIS A 34 8.58 -3.98 16.34
C HIS A 34 9.73 -4.95 16.00
N LEU A 35 9.75 -5.47 14.76
CA LEU A 35 10.74 -6.43 14.26
C LEU A 35 11.96 -5.80 13.56
N HIS A 36 12.12 -4.46 13.58
CA HIS A 36 13.29 -3.78 12.99
C HIS A 36 14.58 -4.20 13.72
N GLY A 37 15.17 -5.29 13.25
CA GLY A 37 16.37 -5.92 13.78
C GLY A 37 17.63 -5.07 13.58
N ARG A 38 18.58 -5.32 14.50
CA ARG A 38 19.86 -4.62 14.72
C ARG A 38 20.78 -4.45 13.50
N ASP A 39 20.55 -5.17 12.40
CA ASP A 39 21.40 -5.12 11.18
C ASP A 39 21.01 -4.05 10.14
N SER A 40 19.80 -3.47 10.22
CA SER A 40 19.35 -2.45 9.24
C SER A 40 20.10 -1.10 9.34
N GLU A 41 20.70 -0.82 10.50
CA GLU A 41 21.53 0.37 10.75
C GLU A 41 22.86 0.32 9.99
N ALA A 42 23.42 -0.87 9.78
CA ALA A 42 24.74 -1.04 9.15
C ALA A 42 24.71 -0.73 7.64
N SER A 43 23.65 -1.14 6.93
CA SER A 43 23.49 -0.83 5.49
C SER A 43 23.10 0.63 5.23
N LYS A 44 22.34 1.27 6.13
CA LYS A 44 21.95 2.69 5.98
C LYS A 44 23.14 3.66 6.04
N LYS A 45 24.24 3.30 6.72
CA LYS A 45 25.42 4.17 6.88
C LYS A 45 26.46 4.02 5.76
N ARG A 46 26.33 3.03 4.87
CA ARG A 46 27.35 2.73 3.86
C ARG A 46 27.12 3.58 2.60
N ILE A 47 27.98 4.58 2.40
CA ILE A 47 27.98 5.40 1.19
C ILE A 47 28.40 4.50 0.02
N THR A 48 27.53 4.38 -0.97
CA THR A 48 27.71 3.45 -2.11
C THR A 48 28.16 4.21 -3.38
N GLY A 49 27.90 5.51 -3.46
CA GLY A 49 28.35 6.39 -4.53
C GLY A 49 28.63 7.81 -4.03
N ARG A 50 29.63 8.48 -4.61
CA ARG A 50 29.91 9.90 -4.36
C ARG A 50 29.95 10.62 -5.70
N TYR A 51 29.14 11.67 -5.83
CA TYR A 51 29.00 12.46 -7.05
C TYR A 51 29.65 13.84 -6.88
N ALA A 52 29.77 14.59 -7.98
CA ALA A 52 30.16 15.99 -7.93
C ALA A 52 29.16 16.78 -7.06
N ASP A 53 29.64 17.88 -6.48
CA ASP A 53 28.85 18.75 -5.58
C ASP A 53 28.52 18.13 -4.20
N GLY A 54 29.28 17.12 -3.77
CA GLY A 54 29.18 16.55 -2.42
C GLY A 54 27.94 15.67 -2.19
N ILE A 55 27.24 15.28 -3.25
CA ILE A 55 26.08 14.40 -3.17
C ILE A 55 26.55 12.96 -2.94
N GLU A 56 26.04 12.35 -1.87
CA GLU A 56 26.34 10.98 -1.48
C GLU A 56 25.11 10.09 -1.67
N GLU A 57 25.29 8.96 -2.34
CA GLU A 57 24.24 7.95 -2.50
C GLU A 57 24.41 6.84 -1.49
N ARG A 58 23.28 6.41 -0.92
CA ARG A 58 23.20 5.31 0.05
C ARG A 58 22.23 4.27 -0.46
N ASN A 59 22.66 3.02 -0.47
CA ASN A 59 21.79 1.89 -0.72
C ASN A 59 20.95 1.57 0.54
N ALA A 60 20.01 2.47 0.86
CA ALA A 60 19.06 2.24 1.92
C ALA A 60 17.96 1.29 1.43
N PRO A 61 17.58 0.28 2.22
CA PRO A 61 16.51 -0.64 1.84
C PRO A 61 15.21 0.14 1.60
N TYR A 62 14.52 -0.18 0.50
CA TYR A 62 13.28 0.50 0.12
C TYR A 62 12.24 0.37 1.26
N PRO A 63 11.54 1.45 1.63
CA PRO A 63 10.62 1.41 2.77
C PRO A 63 9.52 0.38 2.56
N LEU A 64 9.48 -0.65 3.41
CA LEU A 64 8.50 -1.74 3.34
C LEU A 64 7.05 -1.23 3.40
N VAL A 65 6.81 -0.16 4.18
CA VAL A 65 5.51 0.53 4.22
C VAL A 65 5.11 1.04 2.84
N MET A 66 6.06 1.56 2.06
CA MET A 66 5.78 2.07 0.72
C MET A 66 5.44 0.92 -0.25
N ILE A 67 6.12 -0.24 -0.14
CA ILE A 67 5.76 -1.46 -0.89
C ILE A 67 4.33 -1.90 -0.57
N LEU A 68 3.98 -1.93 0.73
CA LEU A 68 2.65 -2.30 1.20
C LEU A 68 1.55 -1.35 0.71
N ILE A 69 1.80 -0.03 0.73
CA ILE A 69 0.86 0.96 0.21
C ILE A 69 0.62 0.76 -1.29
N ILE A 70 1.69 0.55 -2.06
CA ILE A 70 1.61 0.29 -3.50
C ILE A 70 0.80 -0.99 -3.74
N ALA A 71 1.19 -2.10 -3.11
CA ALA A 71 0.51 -3.39 -3.25
C ALA A 71 -0.98 -3.31 -2.85
N GLY A 72 -1.29 -2.65 -1.74
CA GLY A 72 -2.67 -2.46 -1.28
C GLY A 72 -3.51 -1.64 -2.25
N THR A 73 -2.94 -0.60 -2.86
CA THR A 73 -3.62 0.22 -3.87
C THR A 73 -3.96 -0.61 -5.12
N PHE A 74 -3.02 -1.43 -5.60
CA PHE A 74 -3.27 -2.32 -6.74
C PHE A 74 -4.33 -3.37 -6.44
N ILE A 75 -4.26 -4.02 -5.27
CA ILE A 75 -5.26 -5.00 -4.83
C ILE A 75 -6.64 -4.34 -4.75
N TRP A 76 -6.72 -3.19 -4.09
CA TRP A 76 -7.98 -2.43 -3.97
C TRP A 76 -8.56 -2.07 -5.33
N GLY A 77 -7.76 -1.48 -6.21
CA GLY A 77 -8.20 -1.07 -7.56
C GLY A 77 -8.68 -2.26 -8.39
N PHE A 78 -7.96 -3.39 -8.34
CA PHE A 78 -8.36 -4.61 -9.02
C PHE A 78 -9.73 -5.11 -8.54
N PHE A 79 -9.91 -5.28 -7.23
CA PHE A 79 -11.18 -5.75 -6.68
C PHE A 79 -12.33 -4.75 -6.89
N TYR A 80 -12.05 -3.45 -6.84
CA TYR A 80 -13.03 -2.39 -7.14
C TYR A 80 -13.56 -2.52 -8.58
N ILE A 81 -12.66 -2.67 -9.56
CA ILE A 81 -13.01 -2.83 -10.98
C ILE A 81 -13.78 -4.13 -11.20
N VAL A 82 -13.27 -5.26 -10.69
CA VAL A 82 -13.93 -6.56 -10.86
C VAL A 82 -15.34 -6.54 -10.26
N MET A 83 -15.50 -5.99 -9.06
CA MET A 83 -16.82 -5.90 -8.43
C MET A 83 -17.76 -4.99 -9.23
N HIS A 84 -17.30 -3.83 -9.69
CA HIS A 84 -18.13 -2.96 -10.52
C HIS A 84 -18.56 -3.62 -11.84
N GLY A 85 -17.64 -4.36 -12.47
CA GLY A 85 -17.93 -5.12 -13.69
C GLY A 85 -18.90 -6.27 -13.46
N VAL A 86 -18.71 -7.08 -12.42
CA VAL A 86 -19.57 -8.22 -12.08
C VAL A 86 -20.97 -7.79 -11.65
N LEU A 87 -21.08 -6.68 -10.91
CA LEU A 87 -22.37 -6.14 -10.47
C LEU A 87 -23.17 -5.45 -11.59
N GLY A 88 -22.64 -5.42 -12.81
CA GLY A 88 -23.31 -4.81 -13.97
C GLY A 88 -23.52 -3.31 -13.82
N VAL A 89 -22.75 -2.64 -12.95
CA VAL A 89 -22.88 -1.20 -12.78
C VAL A 89 -22.20 -0.53 -13.95
N LYS A 90 -23.01 0.04 -14.85
CA LYS A 90 -22.51 0.97 -15.85
C LYS A 90 -21.95 2.19 -15.12
N ILE A 91 -20.64 2.37 -15.21
CA ILE A 91 -19.94 3.60 -14.80
C ILE A 91 -20.52 4.77 -15.58
#